data_AF-A0A1Q6Q2R8-F1
#
_entry.id   AF-A0A1Q6Q2R8-F1
#
_cell.length_a   1.000
_cell.length_b   1.000
_cell.length_c   1.000
_cell.angle_alpha   90.00
_cell.angle_beta   90.00
_cell.angle_gamma   90.00
#
_symmetry.space_group_name_H-M   'P 1'
#
loop_
_entity.id
_entity.type
_entity.pdbx_description
1 polymer ?
#
loop_
_entity_poly.entity_id
_entity_poly.type
_entity_poly.pdbx_seq_one_letter_code
_entity_poly.pdbx_strand_id
1 'polypeptide(L)'
;MPVPKYDELMKPLLMAVKDGQVYKIKDANAALAQQLNLSAEDLAEMLPSGRQTVYKNRVGWAKTYLKKAGLLDSPARATIVITEAGKKVIAENPDKIGSKYLEKFPSFAHFISLSNSANDSDLTPMISRSPDLTPDDQLENAYKQINTTLASDLLSEILMISPYKFEKFVIDLLSKMGYGTVAYGSHATAASGDDGIDGVIMEDKLGFSLIYMQAKEWAPDRVVGQPEIQNFVGAIAGKHGDGLFVTTATFSKKAKDYANTHHIILIDGEKLANLMIEHNFCVSTRKTFEIKEMDTDALNEYQGD
;
A
#
# COMPACT_ATOMS: atom_id res chain seq x y z
N MET A 1 -19.40 -1.36 3.26
CA MET A 1 -19.26 -2.78 3.69
C MET A 1 -17.98 -3.27 3.05
N PRO A 2 -17.09 -4.00 3.74
CA PRO A 2 -15.81 -4.35 3.14
C PRO A 2 -16.04 -5.03 1.79
N VAL A 3 -15.27 -4.63 0.77
CA VAL A 3 -15.32 -5.24 -0.56
C VAL A 3 -15.24 -6.77 -0.40
N PRO A 4 -16.12 -7.58 -1.01
CA PRO A 4 -16.07 -9.02 -0.89
C PRO A 4 -14.75 -9.60 -1.40
N LYS A 5 -14.40 -10.80 -0.94
CA LYS A 5 -13.21 -11.52 -1.41
C LYS A 5 -13.39 -11.95 -2.86
N TYR A 6 -12.30 -12.19 -3.57
CA TYR A 6 -12.37 -12.50 -5.01
C TYR A 6 -13.15 -13.80 -5.31
N ASP A 7 -13.09 -14.79 -4.42
CA ASP A 7 -13.83 -16.05 -4.53
C ASP A 7 -15.32 -15.90 -4.22
N GLU A 8 -15.68 -14.95 -3.36
CA GLU A 8 -17.06 -14.55 -3.10
C GLU A 8 -17.69 -13.80 -4.28
N LEU A 9 -16.87 -13.14 -5.12
CA LEU A 9 -17.31 -12.42 -6.31
C LEU A 9 -17.55 -13.33 -7.53
N MET A 10 -17.03 -14.56 -7.54
CA MET A 10 -17.15 -15.48 -8.69
C MET A 10 -18.61 -15.86 -9.00
N LYS A 11 -19.39 -16.28 -8.01
CA LYS A 11 -20.81 -16.64 -8.22
C LYS A 11 -21.66 -15.43 -8.64
N PRO A 12 -21.61 -14.28 -7.95
CA PRO A 12 -22.27 -13.06 -8.38
C PRO A 12 -21.90 -12.60 -9.79
N LEU A 13 -20.61 -12.64 -10.15
CA LEU A 13 -20.15 -12.27 -11.49
C LEU A 13 -20.72 -13.20 -12.56
N LEU A 14 -20.74 -14.51 -12.31
CA LEU A 14 -21.32 -15.48 -13.24
C LEU A 14 -22.85 -15.27 -13.38
N MET A 15 -23.54 -15.01 -12.27
CA MET A 15 -24.97 -14.68 -12.26
C MET A 15 -25.31 -13.39 -13.01
N ALA A 16 -24.43 -12.38 -12.96
CA ALA A 16 -24.63 -11.10 -13.64
C ALA A 16 -24.69 -11.24 -15.17
N VAL A 17 -24.06 -12.28 -15.73
CA VAL A 17 -24.02 -12.55 -17.18
C VAL A 17 -24.80 -13.82 -17.57
N LYS A 18 -25.75 -14.27 -16.73
CA LYS A 18 -26.47 -15.54 -16.90
C LYS A 18 -27.33 -15.64 -18.16
N ASP A 19 -27.67 -14.51 -18.78
CA ASP A 19 -28.53 -14.40 -19.96
C ASP A 19 -27.83 -14.82 -21.26
N GLY A 20 -26.51 -15.06 -21.22
CA GLY A 20 -25.74 -15.44 -22.40
C GLY A 20 -25.35 -14.26 -23.32
N GLN A 21 -25.65 -13.02 -22.93
CA GLN A 21 -25.28 -11.85 -23.73
C GLN A 21 -23.80 -11.52 -23.56
N VAL A 22 -23.24 -10.80 -24.53
CA VAL A 22 -21.87 -10.29 -24.46
C VAL A 22 -21.87 -8.97 -23.68
N TYR A 23 -21.18 -8.95 -22.54
CA TYR A 23 -21.05 -7.76 -21.70
C TYR A 23 -19.67 -7.14 -21.85
N LYS A 24 -19.61 -5.80 -21.87
CA LYS A 24 -18.35 -5.12 -21.56
C LYS A 24 -18.05 -5.32 -20.07
N ILE A 25 -16.80 -5.61 -19.73
CA ILE A 25 -16.40 -5.87 -18.35
C ILE A 25 -16.65 -4.66 -17.44
N LYS A 26 -16.54 -3.44 -17.98
CA LYS A 26 -16.85 -2.22 -17.25
C LYS A 26 -18.31 -2.17 -16.80
N ASP A 27 -19.23 -2.59 -17.67
CA ASP A 27 -20.66 -2.57 -17.41
C ASP A 27 -21.05 -3.70 -16.45
N ALA A 28 -20.46 -4.90 -16.62
CA ALA A 28 -20.61 -6.01 -15.69
C ALA A 28 -20.10 -5.65 -14.28
N ASN A 29 -18.96 -4.95 -14.16
CA ASN A 29 -18.44 -4.48 -12.88
C ASN A 29 -19.39 -3.45 -12.23
N ALA A 30 -19.94 -2.52 -13.01
CA ALA A 30 -20.88 -1.53 -12.48
C ALA A 30 -22.18 -2.20 -11.97
N ALA A 31 -22.74 -3.13 -12.74
CA ALA A 31 -23.93 -3.89 -12.35
C ALA A 31 -23.67 -4.75 -11.11
N LEU A 32 -22.51 -5.40 -11.03
CA LEU A 32 -22.12 -6.22 -9.89
C LEU A 32 -21.95 -5.37 -8.61
N ALA A 33 -21.34 -4.18 -8.72
CA ALA A 33 -21.21 -3.27 -7.58
C ALA A 33 -22.58 -2.82 -7.03
N GLN A 34 -23.55 -2.55 -7.93
CA GLN A 34 -24.93 -2.22 -7.54
C GLN A 34 -25.62 -3.42 -6.87
N GLN A 35 -25.48 -4.62 -7.43
CA GLN A 35 -26.07 -5.84 -6.86
C GLN A 35 -25.54 -6.13 -5.44
N LEU A 36 -24.28 -5.81 -5.19
CA LEU A 36 -23.62 -6.00 -3.89
C LEU A 36 -23.84 -4.84 -2.91
N ASN A 37 -24.54 -3.77 -3.33
CA ASN A 37 -24.76 -2.55 -2.55
C ASN A 37 -23.44 -1.93 -2.01
N LEU A 38 -22.39 -1.89 -2.84
CA LEU A 38 -21.11 -1.28 -2.46
C LEU A 38 -21.21 0.25 -2.44
N SER A 39 -20.64 0.87 -1.41
CA SER A 39 -20.60 2.33 -1.28
C SER A 39 -19.51 2.95 -2.16
N ALA A 40 -19.55 4.27 -2.32
CA ALA A 40 -18.51 5.01 -3.04
C ALA A 40 -17.13 4.86 -2.37
N GLU A 41 -17.09 4.79 -1.03
CA GLU A 41 -15.86 4.54 -0.27
C GLU A 41 -15.31 3.14 -0.53
N ASP A 42 -16.16 2.11 -0.54
CA ASP A 42 -15.75 0.73 -0.83
C ASP A 42 -15.19 0.60 -2.27
N LEU A 43 -15.77 1.33 -3.24
CA LEU A 43 -15.30 1.33 -4.63
C LEU A 43 -14.03 2.16 -4.84
N ALA A 44 -13.76 3.13 -3.96
CA ALA A 44 -12.60 3.99 -3.99
C ALA A 44 -11.41 3.41 -3.19
N GLU A 45 -11.61 2.34 -2.42
CA GLU A 45 -10.54 1.65 -1.69
C GLU A 45 -9.43 1.24 -2.67
N MET A 46 -8.26 1.86 -2.53
CA MET A 46 -7.11 1.61 -3.39
C MET A 46 -6.30 0.45 -2.83
N LEU A 47 -5.72 -0.37 -3.72
CA LEU A 47 -4.59 -1.19 -3.34
C LEU A 47 -3.47 -0.26 -2.81
N PRO A 48 -2.71 -0.65 -1.78
CA PRO A 48 -1.50 0.05 -1.34
C PRO A 48 -0.52 0.44 -2.45
N SER A 49 -0.48 -0.30 -3.58
CA SER A 49 0.26 0.12 -4.78
C SER A 49 -0.23 1.43 -5.44
N GLY A 50 -1.43 1.89 -5.13
CA GLY A 50 -2.06 3.09 -5.71
C GLY A 50 -2.48 2.95 -7.18
N ARG A 51 -2.30 1.78 -7.81
CA ARG A 51 -2.54 1.61 -9.25
C ARG A 51 -3.98 1.21 -9.60
N GLN A 52 -4.63 0.45 -8.74
CA GLN A 52 -5.98 -0.08 -8.98
C GLN A 52 -6.76 -0.14 -7.66
N THR A 53 -8.08 -0.07 -7.75
CA THR A 53 -8.95 -0.28 -6.58
C THR A 53 -9.04 -1.75 -6.22
N VAL A 54 -9.19 -2.04 -4.93
CA VAL A 54 -9.34 -3.40 -4.37
C VAL A 54 -10.47 -4.14 -5.10
N TYR A 55 -11.61 -3.47 -5.31
CA TYR A 55 -12.74 -4.03 -6.04
C TYR A 55 -12.39 -4.45 -7.47
N LYS A 56 -11.77 -3.58 -8.26
CA LYS A 56 -11.41 -3.90 -9.64
C LYS A 56 -10.41 -5.05 -9.73
N ASN A 57 -9.43 -5.09 -8.82
CA ASN A 57 -8.46 -6.18 -8.74
C ASN A 57 -9.17 -7.52 -8.48
N ARG A 58 -10.01 -7.59 -7.45
CA ARG A 58 -10.71 -8.82 -7.05
C ARG A 58 -11.70 -9.30 -8.11
N VAL A 59 -12.43 -8.40 -8.78
CA VAL A 59 -13.28 -8.80 -9.92
C VAL A 59 -12.46 -9.28 -11.11
N GLY A 60 -11.30 -8.67 -11.36
CA GLY A 60 -10.34 -9.13 -12.38
C GLY A 60 -9.87 -10.56 -12.15
N TRP A 61 -9.56 -10.92 -10.90
CA TRP A 61 -9.20 -12.27 -10.49
C TRP A 61 -10.37 -13.25 -10.59
N ALA A 62 -11.56 -12.87 -10.11
CA ALA A 62 -12.78 -13.66 -10.26
C ALA A 62 -13.04 -14.01 -11.74
N LYS A 63 -12.97 -13.02 -12.63
CA LYS A 63 -13.06 -13.22 -14.09
C LYS A 63 -12.00 -14.19 -14.58
N THR A 64 -10.73 -13.98 -14.21
CA THR A 64 -9.61 -14.80 -14.67
C THR A 64 -9.81 -16.27 -14.29
N TYR A 65 -10.22 -16.54 -13.05
CA TYR A 65 -10.42 -17.89 -12.55
C TYR A 65 -11.61 -18.58 -13.23
N LEU A 66 -12.74 -17.88 -13.37
CA LEU A 66 -13.89 -18.39 -14.11
C LEU A 66 -13.55 -18.68 -15.59
N LYS A 67 -12.74 -17.82 -16.23
CA LYS A 67 -12.27 -18.05 -17.60
C LYS A 67 -11.35 -19.26 -17.69
N LYS A 68 -10.39 -19.41 -16.76
CA LYS A 68 -9.49 -20.58 -16.73
C LYS A 68 -10.24 -21.89 -16.39
N ALA A 69 -11.35 -21.82 -15.67
CA ALA A 69 -12.27 -22.92 -15.47
C ALA A 69 -13.22 -23.19 -16.65
N GLY A 70 -13.18 -22.37 -17.71
CA GLY A 70 -14.03 -22.52 -18.89
C GLY A 70 -15.50 -22.14 -18.65
N LEU A 71 -15.82 -21.44 -17.55
CA LEU A 71 -17.17 -20.99 -17.22
C LEU A 71 -17.52 -19.63 -17.84
N LEU A 72 -16.50 -18.83 -18.12
CA LEU A 72 -16.58 -17.58 -18.88
C LEU A 72 -15.67 -17.64 -20.09
N ASP A 73 -16.03 -16.90 -21.13
CA ASP A 73 -15.17 -16.59 -22.25
C ASP A 73 -15.08 -15.06 -22.48
N SER A 74 -14.19 -14.62 -23.37
CA SER A 74 -14.03 -13.22 -23.76
C SER A 74 -13.90 -13.14 -25.29
N PRO A 75 -15.02 -13.01 -26.03
CA PRO A 75 -15.03 -13.07 -27.49
C PRO A 75 -14.35 -11.87 -28.14
N ALA A 76 -14.27 -10.73 -27.45
CA ALA A 76 -13.57 -9.53 -27.88
C ALA A 76 -12.87 -8.83 -26.70
N ARG A 77 -12.00 -7.86 -26.99
CA ARG A 77 -11.28 -7.07 -25.97
C ARG A 77 -12.24 -6.48 -24.94
N ALA A 78 -11.90 -6.64 -23.66
CA ALA A 78 -12.67 -6.12 -22.53
C ALA A 78 -14.14 -6.59 -22.49
N THR A 79 -14.49 -7.69 -23.15
CA THR A 79 -15.82 -8.31 -23.05
C THR A 79 -15.78 -9.62 -22.28
N ILE A 80 -16.94 -10.05 -21.79
CA ILE A 80 -17.16 -11.36 -21.18
C ILE A 80 -18.50 -11.93 -21.65
N VAL A 81 -18.58 -13.25 -21.73
CA VAL A 81 -19.80 -14.01 -21.99
C VAL A 81 -19.76 -15.32 -21.19
N ILE A 82 -20.91 -15.78 -20.71
CA ILE A 82 -21.01 -17.08 -20.03
C ILE A 82 -20.99 -18.22 -21.05
N THR A 83 -20.25 -19.29 -20.75
CA THR A 83 -20.22 -20.49 -21.59
C THR A 83 -21.37 -21.44 -21.25
N GLU A 84 -21.60 -22.46 -22.08
CA GLU A 84 -22.57 -23.51 -21.77
C GLU A 84 -22.22 -24.27 -20.46
N ALA A 85 -20.94 -24.43 -20.16
CA ALA A 85 -20.50 -24.98 -18.88
C ALA A 85 -20.86 -24.05 -17.71
N GLY A 86 -20.67 -22.73 -17.87
CA GLY A 86 -21.08 -21.73 -16.89
C GLY A 86 -22.59 -21.75 -16.63
N LYS A 87 -23.42 -21.85 -17.67
CA LYS A 87 -24.88 -21.94 -17.53
C LYS A 87 -25.31 -23.18 -16.75
N LYS A 88 -24.67 -24.34 -16.96
CA LYS A 88 -24.92 -25.56 -16.19
C LYS A 88 -24.59 -25.36 -14.71
N VAL A 89 -23.46 -24.75 -14.41
CA VAL A 89 -23.05 -24.44 -13.02
C VAL A 89 -24.05 -23.50 -12.33
N ILE A 90 -24.60 -22.49 -13.03
CA ILE A 90 -25.65 -21.65 -12.46
C ILE A 90 -26.93 -22.47 -12.18
N ALA A 91 -27.31 -23.36 -13.10
CA ALA A 91 -28.50 -24.19 -12.96
C ALA A 91 -28.41 -25.18 -11.79
N GLU A 92 -27.21 -25.68 -11.49
CA GLU A 92 -26.93 -26.48 -10.28
C GLU A 92 -27.07 -25.66 -8.98
N ASN A 93 -27.05 -24.33 -9.08
CA ASN A 93 -27.13 -23.37 -7.98
C ASN A 93 -26.27 -23.75 -6.75
N PRO A 94 -24.96 -23.98 -6.92
CA PRO A 94 -24.08 -24.30 -5.79
C PRO A 94 -24.04 -23.12 -4.81
N ASP A 95 -23.96 -23.41 -3.50
CA ASP A 95 -23.92 -22.38 -2.47
C ASP A 95 -22.78 -21.38 -2.69
N LYS A 96 -21.58 -21.89 -3.02
CA LYS A 96 -20.37 -21.09 -3.30
C LYS A 96 -19.64 -21.63 -4.54
N ILE A 97 -19.25 -20.72 -5.44
CA ILE A 97 -18.34 -21.00 -6.55
C ILE A 97 -17.01 -20.35 -6.19
N GLY A 98 -16.15 -21.06 -5.46
CA GLY A 98 -14.80 -20.59 -5.11
C GLY A 98 -13.71 -21.46 -5.73
N SER A 99 -12.44 -21.17 -5.46
CA SER A 99 -11.29 -21.90 -6.01
C SER A 99 -11.39 -23.42 -5.84
N LYS A 100 -11.82 -23.90 -4.66
CA LYS A 100 -12.05 -25.34 -4.40
C LYS A 100 -13.18 -25.95 -5.24
N TYR A 101 -14.21 -25.18 -5.57
CA TYR A 101 -15.26 -25.65 -6.50
C TYR A 101 -14.71 -25.72 -7.93
N LEU A 102 -13.89 -24.75 -8.33
CA LEU A 102 -13.32 -24.69 -9.67
C LEU A 102 -12.28 -25.79 -9.95
N GLU A 103 -11.67 -26.39 -8.92
CA GLU A 103 -10.76 -27.54 -9.06
C GLU A 103 -11.40 -28.76 -9.77
N LYS A 104 -12.73 -28.83 -9.82
CA LYS A 104 -13.47 -29.87 -10.55
C LYS A 104 -13.30 -29.75 -12.07
N PHE A 105 -12.92 -28.58 -12.58
CA PHE A 105 -12.71 -28.34 -14.01
C PHE A 105 -11.25 -28.65 -14.38
N PRO A 106 -10.98 -29.60 -15.31
CA PRO A 106 -9.61 -29.99 -15.64
C PRO A 106 -8.71 -28.84 -16.10
N SER A 107 -9.26 -27.87 -16.85
CA SER A 107 -8.53 -26.68 -17.30
C SER A 107 -8.08 -25.79 -16.14
N PHE A 108 -8.88 -25.69 -15.07
CA PHE A 108 -8.54 -24.92 -13.89
C PHE A 108 -7.54 -25.67 -13.00
N ALA A 109 -7.74 -26.98 -12.82
CA ALA A 109 -6.79 -27.80 -12.07
C ALA A 109 -5.39 -27.74 -12.68
N HIS A 110 -5.28 -27.80 -14.01
CA HIS A 110 -4.02 -27.65 -14.74
C HIS A 110 -3.41 -26.23 -14.60
N PHE A 111 -4.23 -25.18 -14.63
CA PHE A 111 -3.78 -23.81 -14.39
C PHE A 111 -3.17 -23.66 -12.99
N ILE A 112 -3.80 -24.23 -11.97
CA ILE A 112 -3.30 -24.20 -10.60
C ILE A 112 -2.05 -25.08 -10.43
N SER A 113 -1.97 -26.25 -11.05
CA SER A 113 -0.76 -27.09 -10.95
C SER A 113 0.46 -26.41 -11.55
N LEU A 114 0.32 -25.71 -12.70
CA LEU A 114 1.40 -24.91 -13.28
C LEU A 114 1.88 -23.78 -12.36
N SER A 115 0.99 -23.20 -11.56
CA SER A 115 1.36 -22.20 -10.54
C SER A 115 2.13 -22.79 -9.36
N ASN A 116 2.00 -24.10 -9.10
CA ASN A 116 2.64 -24.79 -7.98
C ASN A 116 3.97 -25.47 -8.36
N SER A 117 4.10 -25.96 -9.61
CA SER A 117 5.27 -26.72 -10.06
C SER A 117 6.55 -25.90 -10.28
N ALA A 118 6.53 -24.59 -10.04
CA ALA A 118 7.73 -23.75 -10.09
C ALA A 118 8.61 -23.86 -8.83
N ASN A 119 8.18 -24.57 -7.78
CA ASN A 119 8.85 -24.65 -6.47
C ASN A 119 9.06 -26.09 -5.98
N ASP A 120 9.53 -27.01 -6.82
CA ASP A 120 9.91 -28.35 -6.34
C ASP A 120 11.41 -28.47 -6.10
N SER A 121 11.86 -27.81 -5.01
CA SER A 121 13.04 -28.20 -4.24
C SER A 121 13.03 -27.46 -2.89
N ASP A 122 12.14 -27.86 -1.99
CA ASP A 122 12.46 -28.15 -0.57
C ASP A 122 11.20 -28.22 0.29
N LEU A 123 11.18 -29.27 1.11
CA LEU A 123 10.17 -29.57 2.11
C LEU A 123 10.06 -28.42 3.13
N THR A 124 9.11 -27.52 2.91
CA THR A 124 8.54 -26.66 3.96
C THR A 124 7.02 -26.77 3.92
N PRO A 125 6.37 -26.78 5.10
CA PRO A 125 4.96 -27.13 5.21
C PRO A 125 4.12 -26.15 4.40
N MET A 126 3.16 -26.72 3.65
CA MET A 126 2.13 -26.05 2.88
C MET A 126 1.86 -24.65 3.44
N ILE A 127 2.34 -23.61 2.73
CA ILE A 127 1.76 -22.28 2.88
C ILE A 127 0.28 -22.51 2.62
N SER A 128 -0.50 -22.46 3.69
CA SER A 128 -1.94 -22.54 3.61
C SER A 128 -2.32 -21.41 2.67
N ARG A 129 -2.67 -21.74 1.41
CA ARG A 129 -3.37 -20.80 0.56
C ARG A 129 -4.58 -20.42 1.38
N SER A 130 -4.59 -19.23 1.97
CA SER A 130 -5.84 -18.62 2.39
C SER A 130 -6.64 -18.53 1.10
N PRO A 131 -7.74 -19.29 0.94
CA PRO A 131 -8.50 -19.33 -0.32
C PRO A 131 -9.09 -17.96 -0.71
N ASP A 132 -8.89 -16.98 0.17
CA ASP A 132 -9.52 -15.68 0.25
C ASP A 132 -8.69 -14.53 -0.33
N LEU A 133 -7.38 -14.73 -0.58
CA LEU A 133 -6.47 -13.68 -1.09
C LEU A 133 -6.10 -13.92 -2.55
N THR A 134 -6.12 -12.86 -3.36
CA THR A 134 -5.57 -12.91 -4.72
C THR A 134 -4.04 -12.98 -4.67
N PRO A 135 -3.36 -13.46 -5.73
CA PRO A 135 -1.89 -13.42 -5.81
C PRO A 135 -1.30 -12.01 -5.60
N ASP A 136 -1.96 -10.97 -6.12
CA ASP A 136 -1.55 -9.58 -5.86
C ASP A 136 -1.69 -9.20 -4.38
N ASP A 137 -2.78 -9.59 -3.72
CA ASP A 137 -2.95 -9.35 -2.27
C ASP A 137 -1.87 -10.08 -1.45
N GLN A 138 -1.48 -11.29 -1.88
CA GLN A 138 -0.42 -12.07 -1.22
C GLN A 138 0.94 -11.39 -1.39
N LEU A 139 1.27 -10.96 -2.61
CA LEU A 139 2.50 -10.23 -2.89
C LEU A 139 2.56 -8.90 -2.11
N GLU A 140 1.45 -8.20 -2.02
CA GLU A 140 1.34 -6.94 -1.30
C GLU A 140 1.46 -7.11 0.21
N ASN A 141 0.82 -8.13 0.80
CA ASN A 141 1.00 -8.44 2.20
C ASN A 141 2.45 -8.83 2.50
N ALA A 142 3.08 -9.62 1.62
CA ALA A 142 4.49 -9.95 1.74
C ALA A 142 5.37 -8.69 1.66
N TYR A 143 5.09 -7.78 0.72
CA TYR A 143 5.80 -6.51 0.58
C TYR A 143 5.67 -5.64 1.84
N LYS A 144 4.47 -5.47 2.37
CA LYS A 144 4.23 -4.75 3.63
C LYS A 144 5.00 -5.38 4.78
N GLN A 145 4.94 -6.70 4.92
CA GLN A 145 5.65 -7.40 5.98
C GLN A 145 7.17 -7.21 5.88
N ILE A 146 7.74 -7.31 4.67
CA ILE A 146 9.15 -7.03 4.42
C ILE A 146 9.51 -5.60 4.85
N ASN A 147 8.71 -4.60 4.45
CA ASN A 147 8.96 -3.21 4.81
C ASN A 147 8.77 -2.94 6.31
N THR A 148 7.78 -3.55 6.97
CA THR A 148 7.58 -3.42 8.42
C THR A 148 8.76 -4.02 9.18
N THR A 149 9.28 -5.18 8.76
CA THR A 149 10.49 -5.76 9.35
C THR A 149 11.69 -4.83 9.13
N LEU A 150 11.90 -4.35 7.91
CA LEU A 150 12.99 -3.41 7.62
C LEU A 150 12.87 -2.12 8.44
N ALA A 151 11.66 -1.55 8.58
CA ALA A 151 11.43 -0.35 9.37
C ALA A 151 11.77 -0.56 10.85
N SER A 152 11.42 -1.72 11.41
CA SER A 152 11.78 -2.11 12.78
C SER A 152 13.30 -2.26 12.95
N ASP A 153 13.98 -2.87 11.98
CA ASP A 153 15.44 -3.04 11.99
C ASP A 153 16.14 -1.67 11.93
N LEU A 154 15.69 -0.79 11.02
CA LEU A 154 16.19 0.58 10.90
C LEU A 154 16.02 1.38 12.20
N LEU A 155 14.85 1.31 12.83
CA LEU A 155 14.59 2.01 14.09
C LEU A 155 15.52 1.51 15.21
N SER A 156 15.81 0.21 15.24
CA SER A 156 16.73 -0.38 16.21
C SER A 156 18.16 0.14 16.04
N GLU A 157 18.63 0.28 14.78
CA GLU A 157 19.94 0.87 14.48
C GLU A 157 20.00 2.37 14.82
N ILE A 158 18.90 3.11 14.62
CA ILE A 158 18.82 4.54 14.95
C ILE A 158 18.96 4.79 16.45
N LEU A 159 18.39 3.93 17.30
CA LEU A 159 18.48 4.03 18.77
C LEU A 159 19.90 3.79 19.32
N MET A 160 20.83 3.33 18.47
CA MET A 160 22.24 3.17 18.83
C MET A 160 23.06 4.42 18.49
N ILE A 161 22.46 5.40 17.81
CA ILE A 161 23.08 6.67 17.47
C ILE A 161 23.06 7.56 18.72
N SER A 162 24.03 8.47 18.87
CA SER A 162 23.99 9.46 19.95
C SER A 162 22.95 10.55 19.66
N PRO A 163 22.29 11.17 20.66
CA PRO A 163 21.27 12.20 20.43
C PRO A 163 21.68 13.33 19.47
N TYR A 164 22.90 13.86 19.62
CA TYR A 164 23.43 14.90 18.73
C TYR A 164 23.57 14.43 17.25
N LYS A 165 23.94 13.17 17.04
CA LYS A 165 24.00 12.59 15.70
C LYS A 165 22.61 12.27 15.15
N PHE A 166 21.64 11.99 16.01
CA PHE A 166 20.24 11.80 15.62
C PHE A 166 19.64 13.10 15.05
N GLU A 167 19.91 14.25 15.68
CA GLU A 167 19.51 15.56 15.14
C GLU A 167 20.04 15.77 13.72
N LYS A 168 21.34 15.53 13.51
CA LYS A 168 21.95 15.58 12.18
C LYS A 168 21.34 14.59 11.20
N PHE A 169 21.07 13.36 11.65
CA PHE A 169 20.46 12.31 10.84
C PHE A 169 19.08 12.73 10.31
N VAL A 170 18.25 13.35 11.15
CA VAL A 170 16.93 13.86 10.74
C VAL A 170 17.07 14.98 9.71
N ILE A 171 18.04 15.88 9.90
CA ILE A 171 18.32 16.96 8.92
C ILE A 171 18.77 16.36 7.57
N ASP A 172 19.65 15.36 7.58
CA ASP A 172 20.14 14.69 6.38
C ASP A 172 19.01 13.96 5.64
N LEU A 173 18.07 13.33 6.37
CA LEU A 173 16.86 12.74 5.79
C LEU A 173 15.96 13.80 5.15
N LEU A 174 15.69 14.91 5.83
CA LEU A 174 14.89 16.00 5.28
C LEU A 174 15.53 16.61 4.03
N SER A 175 16.86 16.70 4.02
CA SER A 175 17.61 17.10 2.82
C SER A 175 17.44 16.13 1.66
N LYS A 176 17.47 14.81 1.94
CA LYS A 176 17.20 13.76 0.95
C LYS A 176 15.77 13.84 0.40
N MET A 177 14.81 14.30 1.20
CA MET A 177 13.43 14.56 0.82
C MET A 177 13.25 15.85 0.01
N GLY A 178 14.28 16.69 -0.08
CA GLY A 178 14.28 17.94 -0.86
C GLY A 178 14.12 19.22 -0.05
N TYR A 179 14.09 19.14 1.29
CA TYR A 179 14.06 20.31 2.18
C TYR A 179 15.48 20.87 2.40
N GLY A 180 15.59 22.18 2.64
CA GLY A 180 16.87 22.85 2.89
C GLY A 180 17.70 23.03 1.62
N THR A 181 17.85 24.27 1.15
CA THR A 181 18.70 24.61 0.01
C THR A 181 20.02 25.29 0.39
N VAL A 182 21.01 25.09 -0.48
CA VAL A 182 22.45 25.38 -0.36
C VAL A 182 22.80 26.88 -0.36
N ALA A 183 21.82 27.79 -0.31
CA ALA A 183 22.07 29.23 -0.51
C ALA A 183 22.69 29.95 0.70
N TYR A 184 22.54 29.40 1.90
CA TYR A 184 23.37 29.75 3.05
C TYR A 184 24.18 28.52 3.40
N GLY A 185 25.51 28.68 3.42
CA GLY A 185 26.48 27.60 3.50
C GLY A 185 26.04 26.50 4.46
N SER A 186 26.36 25.27 4.05
CA SER A 186 26.44 24.06 4.86
C SER A 186 26.37 24.36 6.35
N HIS A 187 25.56 23.60 7.09
CA HIS A 187 25.13 23.76 8.48
C HIS A 187 23.75 24.44 8.57
N ALA A 188 22.71 23.62 8.78
CA ALA A 188 21.60 24.05 9.62
C ALA A 188 22.20 24.85 10.78
N THR A 189 21.83 26.12 10.89
CA THR A 189 22.39 26.99 11.92
C THR A 189 22.17 26.31 13.25
N ALA A 190 23.27 25.97 13.94
CA ALA A 190 23.21 25.49 15.30
C ALA A 190 22.50 26.57 16.12
N ALA A 191 21.24 26.31 16.48
CA ALA A 191 20.67 27.00 17.63
C ALA A 191 21.24 26.30 18.85
N SER A 192 22.52 26.61 19.12
CA SER A 192 23.15 26.37 20.40
C SER A 192 22.29 27.03 21.48
N GLY A 193 21.67 26.20 22.33
CA GLY A 193 21.34 26.52 23.72
C GLY A 193 20.51 27.78 23.98
N ASP A 194 19.21 27.73 23.70
CA ASP A 194 18.14 28.04 24.67
C ASP A 194 16.79 27.73 24.00
N ASP A 195 15.80 27.31 24.77
CA ASP A 195 14.39 27.09 24.39
C ASP A 195 13.98 25.80 23.65
N GLY A 196 14.88 24.92 23.21
CA GLY A 196 14.48 23.57 22.74
C GLY A 196 14.19 23.42 21.24
N ILE A 197 14.87 24.18 20.38
CA ILE A 197 14.90 23.97 18.93
C ILE A 197 16.24 23.34 18.56
N ASP A 198 16.21 22.20 17.90
CA ASP A 198 17.40 21.42 17.54
C ASP A 198 17.87 21.74 16.09
N GLY A 199 17.02 22.33 15.24
CA GLY A 199 17.41 22.79 13.91
C GLY A 199 16.41 23.75 13.24
N VAL A 200 16.87 24.46 12.21
CA VAL A 200 16.04 25.31 11.34
C VAL A 200 16.34 24.97 9.89
N ILE A 201 15.30 24.65 9.12
CA ILE A 201 15.40 24.18 7.74
C ILE A 201 14.50 25.06 6.86
N MET A 202 14.90 25.32 5.61
CA MET A 202 14.03 26.03 4.66
C MET A 202 13.08 25.06 3.98
N GLU A 203 11.80 25.39 3.93
CA GLU A 203 10.80 24.61 3.19
C GLU A 203 11.04 24.71 1.68
N ASP A 204 11.43 25.90 1.22
CA ASP A 204 11.57 26.22 -0.20
C ASP A 204 13.00 26.64 -0.56
N LYS A 205 13.26 26.74 -1.87
CA LYS A 205 14.60 27.05 -2.41
C LYS A 205 15.03 28.50 -2.25
N LEU A 206 14.07 29.39 -2.01
CA LEU A 206 14.26 30.83 -1.92
C LEU A 206 14.25 31.32 -0.46
N GLY A 207 13.85 30.46 0.48
CA GLY A 207 13.92 30.71 1.92
C GLY A 207 12.80 31.61 2.45
N PHE A 208 11.63 31.58 1.81
CA PHE A 208 10.45 32.33 2.28
C PHE A 208 9.79 31.66 3.49
N SER A 209 9.87 30.33 3.57
CA SER A 209 9.30 29.53 4.63
C SER A 209 10.38 28.78 5.41
N LEU A 210 10.31 28.86 6.74
CA LEU A 210 11.19 28.16 7.66
C LEU A 210 10.43 27.04 8.38
N ILE A 211 11.14 25.95 8.64
CA ILE A 211 10.71 24.81 9.45
C ILE A 211 11.62 24.77 10.68
N TYR A 212 11.03 24.99 11.85
CA TYR A 212 11.70 24.80 13.13
C TYR A 212 11.58 23.33 13.53
N MET A 213 12.70 22.71 13.86
CA MET A 213 12.76 21.28 14.13
C MET A 213 13.19 21.02 15.58
N GLN A 214 12.53 20.06 16.22
CA GLN A 214 13.02 19.41 17.43
C GLN A 214 13.09 17.89 17.19
N ALA A 215 14.21 17.27 17.54
CA ALA A 215 14.46 15.85 17.36
C ALA A 215 14.82 15.21 18.71
N LYS A 216 13.98 14.30 19.20
CA LYS A 216 14.19 13.60 20.46
C LYS A 216 14.29 12.10 20.27
N GLU A 217 15.48 11.58 20.50
CA GLU A 217 15.72 10.15 20.59
C GLU A 217 15.27 9.64 21.95
N TRP A 218 14.17 8.90 21.96
CA TRP A 218 13.58 8.30 23.16
C TRP A 218 13.28 6.82 22.94
N ALA A 219 13.21 6.07 24.04
CA ALA A 219 12.90 4.66 23.98
C ALA A 219 11.51 4.42 23.31
N PRO A 220 11.37 3.41 22.45
CA PRO A 220 10.12 3.17 21.69
C PRO A 220 8.88 2.94 22.55
N ASP A 221 9.05 2.46 23.79
CA ASP A 221 7.99 2.23 24.77
C ASP A 221 7.50 3.52 25.45
N ARG A 222 8.24 4.63 25.29
CA ARG A 222 7.79 5.95 25.75
C ARG A 222 6.68 6.47 24.85
N VAL A 223 5.69 7.10 25.48
CA VAL A 223 4.64 7.85 24.78
C VAL A 223 4.85 9.34 25.03
N VAL A 224 5.01 10.10 23.95
CA VAL A 224 5.15 11.56 23.97
C VAL A 224 3.79 12.20 24.25
N GLY A 225 3.75 12.92 25.36
CA GLY A 225 2.56 13.63 25.83
C GLY A 225 2.43 15.03 25.25
N GLN A 226 1.23 15.60 25.39
CA GLN A 226 0.94 17.00 25.05
C GLN A 226 1.91 18.02 25.67
N PRO A 227 2.43 17.87 26.92
CA PRO A 227 3.36 18.84 27.51
C PRO A 227 4.64 19.05 26.70
N GLU A 228 5.17 18.00 26.07
CA GLU A 228 6.38 18.10 25.24
C GLU A 228 6.12 18.96 23.99
N ILE A 229 4.96 18.76 23.36
CA ILE A 229 4.55 19.56 22.20
C ILE A 229 4.23 21.00 22.62
N GLN A 230 3.65 21.21 23.81
CA GLN A 230 3.40 22.54 24.36
C GLN A 230 4.69 23.33 24.58
N ASN A 231 5.71 22.68 25.15
CA ASN A 231 7.02 23.30 25.35
C ASN A 231 7.63 23.70 24.00
N PHE A 232 7.54 22.83 22.99
CA PHE A 232 8.02 23.13 21.65
C PHE A 232 7.27 24.29 20.99
N VAL A 233 5.94 24.33 21.09
CA VAL A 233 5.12 25.46 20.62
C VAL A 233 5.54 26.77 21.31
N GLY A 234 5.85 26.72 22.60
CA GLY A 234 6.40 27.86 23.34
C GLY A 234 7.74 28.34 22.79
N ALA A 235 8.64 27.42 22.43
CA ALA A 235 9.96 27.71 21.87
C ALA A 235 9.93 28.41 20.51
N ILE A 236 8.90 28.13 19.72
CA ILE A 236 8.69 28.74 18.39
C ILE A 236 7.67 29.88 18.41
N ALA A 237 7.12 30.23 19.58
CA ALA A 237 6.16 31.31 19.71
C ALA A 237 6.78 32.64 19.25
N GLY A 238 6.07 33.35 18.36
CA GLY A 238 6.56 34.61 17.78
C GLY A 238 7.55 34.43 16.62
N LYS A 239 7.90 33.19 16.24
CA LYS A 239 8.68 32.90 15.03
C LYS A 239 7.73 32.69 13.84
N HIS A 240 8.19 33.07 12.65
CA HIS A 240 7.43 32.89 11.41
C HIS A 240 7.92 31.63 10.69
N GLY A 241 7.16 30.55 10.79
CA GLY A 241 7.46 29.26 10.17
C GLY A 241 6.68 28.11 10.80
N ASP A 242 6.77 26.94 10.17
CA ASP A 242 6.12 25.72 10.64
C ASP A 242 6.99 24.96 11.64
N GLY A 243 6.36 24.13 12.46
CA GLY A 243 7.05 23.29 13.44
C GLY A 243 7.11 21.83 13.02
N LEU A 244 8.25 21.19 13.22
CA LEU A 244 8.47 19.76 13.00
C LEU A 244 9.02 19.11 14.28
N PHE A 245 8.27 18.18 14.85
CA PHE A 245 8.71 17.41 16.00
C PHE A 245 8.96 15.96 15.57
N VAL A 246 10.21 15.50 15.73
CA VAL A 246 10.67 14.16 15.35
C VAL A 246 11.06 13.38 16.59
N THR A 247 10.62 12.12 16.68
CA THR A 247 11.03 11.22 17.76
C THR A 247 11.06 9.77 17.30
N THR A 248 11.89 8.96 17.94
CA THR A 248 11.90 7.49 17.80
C THR A 248 10.78 6.81 18.61
N ALA A 249 10.10 7.55 19.48
CA ALA A 249 8.97 7.11 20.28
C ALA A 249 7.62 7.29 19.56
N THR A 250 6.51 7.05 20.26
CA THR A 250 5.14 7.26 19.73
C THR A 250 4.48 8.48 20.37
N PHE A 251 3.52 9.11 19.69
CA PHE A 251 2.75 10.23 20.25
C PHE A 251 1.39 9.78 20.81
N SER A 252 1.03 10.32 21.98
CA SER A 252 -0.33 10.19 22.52
C SER A 252 -1.35 10.90 21.64
N LYS A 253 -2.62 10.47 21.70
CA LYS A 253 -3.72 11.14 20.98
C LYS A 253 -3.79 12.64 21.31
N LYS A 254 -3.66 13.00 22.59
CA LYS A 254 -3.66 14.40 23.04
C LYS A 254 -2.51 15.22 22.43
N ALA A 255 -1.33 14.62 22.29
CA ALA A 255 -0.20 15.28 21.62
C ALA A 255 -0.48 15.52 20.14
N LYS A 256 -1.06 14.53 19.43
CA LYS A 256 -1.46 14.66 18.02
C LYS A 256 -2.52 15.74 17.81
N ASP A 257 -3.56 15.74 18.66
CA ASP A 257 -4.65 16.73 18.60
C ASP A 257 -4.13 18.16 18.85
N TYR A 258 -3.23 18.33 19.82
CA TYR A 258 -2.61 19.62 20.13
C TYR A 258 -1.68 20.09 19.00
N ALA A 259 -0.83 19.21 18.47
CA ALA A 259 0.07 19.51 17.35
C ALA A 259 -0.71 20.01 16.12
N ASN A 260 -1.80 19.34 15.76
CA ASN A 260 -2.65 19.72 14.63
C ASN A 260 -3.25 21.13 14.79
N THR A 261 -3.63 21.51 16.01
CA THR A 261 -4.19 22.84 16.31
C THR A 261 -3.15 23.96 16.17
N HIS A 262 -1.88 23.64 16.36
CA HIS A 262 -0.76 24.59 16.35
C HIS A 262 0.17 24.46 15.14
N HIS A 263 -0.29 23.80 14.06
CA HIS A 263 0.49 23.59 12.83
C HIS A 263 1.86 22.94 13.06
N ILE A 264 1.91 21.98 13.99
CA ILE A 264 3.10 21.16 14.24
C ILE A 264 2.97 19.83 13.52
N ILE A 265 3.91 19.53 12.64
CA ILE A 265 4.04 18.23 11.99
C ILE A 265 4.76 17.27 12.95
N LEU A 266 4.19 16.08 13.13
CA LEU A 266 4.76 15.03 13.95
C LEU A 266 5.33 13.89 13.08
N ILE A 267 6.52 13.43 13.44
CA ILE A 267 7.18 12.23 12.90
C ILE A 267 7.55 11.33 14.07
N ASP A 268 6.85 10.21 14.22
CA ASP A 268 7.19 9.15 15.20
C ASP A 268 8.15 8.13 14.58
N GLY A 269 8.61 7.17 15.38
CA GLY A 269 9.62 6.21 14.97
C GLY A 269 9.22 5.38 13.74
N GLU A 270 7.95 4.97 13.66
CA GLU A 270 7.42 4.23 12.52
C GLU A 270 7.41 5.10 11.26
N LYS A 271 6.89 6.33 11.34
CA LYS A 271 6.87 7.24 10.21
C LYS A 271 8.28 7.62 9.77
N LEU A 272 9.22 7.80 10.71
CA LEU A 272 10.62 8.08 10.42
C LEU A 272 11.23 6.96 9.57
N ALA A 273 11.09 5.70 10.00
CA ALA A 273 11.64 4.55 9.29
C ALA A 273 11.01 4.37 7.90
N ASN A 274 9.69 4.60 7.77
CA ASN A 274 9.01 4.56 6.48
C ASN A 274 9.53 5.65 5.52
N LEU A 275 9.75 6.87 6.00
CA LEU A 275 10.33 7.96 5.19
C LEU A 275 11.74 7.60 4.70
N MET A 276 12.53 6.90 5.53
CA MET A 276 13.86 6.43 5.11
C MET A 276 13.77 5.44 3.95
N ILE A 277 12.84 4.47 4.03
CA ILE A 277 12.62 3.48 2.98
C ILE A 277 12.15 4.17 1.70
N GLU A 278 11.14 5.05 1.80
CA GLU A 278 10.56 5.78 0.67
C GLU A 278 11.58 6.63 -0.07
N HIS A 279 12.44 7.35 0.66
CA HIS A 279 13.42 8.27 0.08
C HIS A 279 14.80 7.64 -0.15
N ASN A 280 14.91 6.30 -0.05
CA ASN A 280 16.16 5.55 -0.21
C ASN A 280 17.30 6.12 0.65
N PHE A 281 17.00 6.41 1.91
CA PHE A 281 17.93 6.92 2.90
C PHE A 281 18.39 5.79 3.82
N CYS A 282 19.70 5.55 3.88
CA CYS A 282 20.31 4.42 4.62
C CYS A 282 19.82 3.02 4.22
N VAL A 283 19.13 2.89 3.08
CA VAL A 283 18.69 1.61 2.51
C VAL A 283 19.16 1.47 1.07
N SER A 284 19.19 0.24 0.56
CA SER A 284 19.52 -0.06 -0.83
C SER A 284 18.59 -1.13 -1.41
N THR A 285 18.35 -1.08 -2.71
CA THR A 285 17.54 -2.08 -3.40
C THR A 285 18.26 -3.42 -3.42
N ARG A 286 17.73 -4.40 -2.69
CA ARG A 286 18.28 -5.77 -2.67
C ARG A 286 17.87 -6.59 -3.90
N LYS A 287 16.62 -6.43 -4.37
CA LYS A 287 16.06 -7.21 -5.49
C LYS A 287 14.90 -6.46 -6.14
N THR A 288 14.75 -6.62 -7.46
CA THR A 288 13.63 -6.09 -8.25
C THR A 288 12.79 -7.24 -8.79
N PHE A 289 11.46 -7.12 -8.69
CA PHE A 289 10.50 -8.03 -9.31
C PHE A 289 9.68 -7.26 -10.35
N GLU A 290 9.62 -7.77 -11.58
CA GLU A 290 8.83 -7.18 -12.65
C GLU A 290 7.57 -8.01 -12.90
N ILE A 291 6.40 -7.38 -12.80
CA ILE A 291 5.11 -7.98 -13.18
C ILE A 291 4.78 -7.49 -14.58
N LYS A 292 4.65 -8.43 -15.53
CA LYS A 292 4.27 -8.11 -16.91
C LYS A 292 2.77 -8.29 -17.09
N GLU A 293 2.15 -7.35 -17.79
CA GLU A 293 0.79 -7.50 -18.31
C GLU A 293 0.84 -7.74 -19.82
N MET A 294 -0.19 -8.37 -20.36
CA MET A 294 -0.30 -8.59 -21.79
C MET A 294 -0.51 -7.25 -22.50
N ASP A 295 0.39 -6.90 -23.40
CA ASP A 295 0.18 -5.79 -24.34
C ASP A 295 -0.84 -6.21 -25.40
N THR A 296 -2.09 -5.84 -25.16
CA THR A 296 -3.18 -6.14 -26.09
C THR A 296 -3.02 -5.44 -27.43
N ASP A 297 -2.41 -4.24 -27.47
CA ASP A 297 -2.32 -3.48 -28.71
C ASP A 297 -1.26 -4.12 -29.63
N ALA A 298 -0.11 -4.47 -29.06
CA ALA A 298 0.91 -5.26 -29.76
C ALA A 298 0.38 -6.64 -30.20
N LEU A 299 -0.42 -7.32 -29.37
CA LEU A 299 -0.96 -8.64 -29.71
C LEU A 299 -1.98 -8.59 -30.87
N ASN A 300 -2.78 -7.52 -30.96
CA ASN A 300 -3.78 -7.37 -32.02
C ASN A 300 -3.15 -7.30 -33.41
N GLU A 301 -1.90 -6.80 -33.54
CA GLU A 301 -1.18 -6.79 -34.82
C GLU A 301 -0.95 -8.20 -35.40
N TYR A 302 -1.03 -9.24 -34.57
CA TYR A 302 -0.83 -10.64 -34.96
C TYR A 302 -2.14 -11.45 -35.02
N GLN A 303 -3.28 -10.85 -34.65
CA GLN A 303 -4.58 -11.47 -34.79
C GLN A 303 -5.15 -11.05 -36.15
N GLY A 304 -4.96 -11.92 -37.17
CA GLY A 304 -5.47 -11.67 -38.52
C GLY A 304 -7.00 -11.58 -38.59
N ASP A 305 -7.48 -10.94 -39.66
CA ASP A 305 -8.91 -10.80 -40.02
C ASP A 305 -9.62 -12.15 -40.22
#